data_AF-A0A538TNV6-F1
#
_entry.id   AF-A0A538TNV6-F1
#
_cell.length_a   1.000
_cell.length_b   1.000
_cell.length_c   1.000
_cell.angle_alpha   90.00
_cell.angle_beta   90.00
_cell.angle_gamma   90.00
#
_symmetry.space_group_name_H-M   'P 1'
#
loop_
_entity.id
_entity.type
_entity.pdbx_description
1 polymer ?
#
loop_
_entity_poly.entity_id
_entity_poly.type
_entity_poly.pdbx_seq_one_letter_code
_entity_poly.pdbx_strand_id
1 'polypeptide(L)'
;MGEPRQHDHRLGRAGDPLRLRHRTLSPPRRALGEGVGMADRVLRDRLDRDVPGAQRADPRPERHLSVQRPHGAAPDADPAHAASLVARDACVRAAAADPAALGPDRRPVVAFTVYSLSFTGWHLQPAYDLMMRNHAVHIVTHLQFMVTAMIMWWPILSPLPEFPRMSPGGTMIYLFLIGIPMMFVAALITLADVVLYPWYSAAPRVWGLSPLDDQKLGGLIMWVPGGLFYWVVMTVVFFAWVRAERAADVQEAAGRPPLRAPALPGEPPSGGMGDDRKSG
;
A
#
# COMPACT_ATOMS: atom_id res chain seq x y z
N MET A 1 -81.47 -17.06 -18.82
CA MET A 1 -80.79 -17.44 -17.57
C MET A 1 -79.32 -17.52 -17.90
N GLY A 2 -78.43 -16.62 -17.55
CA GLY A 2 -78.41 -15.53 -16.58
C GLY A 2 -76.95 -15.44 -16.12
N GLU A 3 -76.13 -14.64 -16.80
CA GLU A 3 -74.83 -14.21 -16.26
C GLU A 3 -75.08 -13.42 -14.97
N PRO A 4 -74.18 -13.44 -13.96
CA PRO A 4 -73.12 -12.41 -14.00
C PRO A 4 -71.84 -12.58 -13.11
N ARG A 5 -70.85 -11.74 -13.46
CA ARG A 5 -70.11 -10.75 -12.61
C ARG A 5 -68.77 -11.12 -11.92
N GLN A 6 -67.75 -10.42 -12.45
CA GLN A 6 -66.61 -9.80 -11.77
C GLN A 6 -66.98 -9.11 -10.45
N HIS A 7 -66.06 -9.12 -9.47
CA HIS A 7 -65.98 -8.08 -8.45
C HIS A 7 -64.53 -7.63 -8.22
N ASP A 8 -64.30 -6.40 -8.68
CA ASP A 8 -63.23 -5.49 -8.31
C ASP A 8 -63.45 -4.98 -6.86
N HIS A 9 -62.38 -4.85 -6.09
CA HIS A 9 -62.39 -4.09 -4.84
C HIS A 9 -61.09 -3.28 -4.71
N ARG A 10 -61.07 -2.12 -5.37
CA ARG A 10 -60.46 -0.92 -4.81
C ARG A 10 -61.31 -0.38 -3.65
N LEU A 11 -60.63 0.25 -2.69
CA LEU A 11 -61.01 1.31 -1.71
C LEU A 11 -60.27 1.00 -0.38
N GLY A 12 -59.58 1.91 0.31
CA GLY A 12 -59.51 3.35 0.16
C GLY A 12 -58.31 3.96 0.90
N ARG A 13 -58.14 5.25 0.66
CA ARG A 13 -57.10 6.16 1.12
C ARG A 13 -57.71 7.03 2.23
N ALA A 14 -57.10 7.12 3.42
CA ALA A 14 -57.11 8.29 4.32
C ALA A 14 -56.55 7.91 5.71
N GLY A 15 -55.71 8.76 6.31
CA GLY A 15 -55.42 8.70 7.74
C GLY A 15 -54.00 9.11 8.18
N ASP A 16 -53.72 10.40 8.05
CA ASP A 16 -52.69 11.23 8.70
C ASP A 16 -52.02 10.68 10.01
N PRO A 17 -50.68 10.49 10.07
CA PRO A 17 -50.00 10.11 11.30
C PRO A 17 -49.69 11.34 12.17
N LEU A 18 -50.51 11.53 13.20
CA LEU A 18 -50.29 12.50 14.27
C LEU A 18 -49.02 12.20 15.08
N ARG A 19 -48.06 13.11 14.97
CA ARG A 19 -47.28 13.74 16.06
C ARG A 19 -46.89 12.84 17.25
N LEU A 20 -45.71 12.24 17.18
CA LEU A 20 -44.95 11.87 18.38
C LEU A 20 -43.89 12.93 18.68
N ARG A 21 -44.15 13.73 19.72
CA ARG A 21 -43.24 14.72 20.27
C ARG A 21 -42.08 14.01 20.98
N HIS A 22 -40.85 14.24 20.53
CA HIS A 22 -39.64 13.88 21.27
C HIS A 22 -39.52 14.75 22.53
N ARG A 23 -39.67 14.12 23.69
CA ARG A 23 -39.44 14.71 25.01
C ARG A 23 -37.97 14.49 25.36
N THR A 24 -37.17 15.55 25.29
CA THR A 24 -35.77 15.56 25.75
C THR A 24 -35.72 15.39 27.27
N LEU A 25 -35.17 14.27 27.74
CA LEU A 25 -34.83 14.02 29.14
C LEU A 25 -33.33 14.31 29.32
N SER A 26 -33.00 15.39 30.03
CA SER A 26 -31.65 15.66 30.50
C SER A 26 -31.37 14.85 31.78
N PRO A 27 -30.21 14.17 31.91
CA PRO A 27 -29.84 13.50 33.15
C PRO A 27 -29.27 14.48 34.20
N PRO A 28 -29.42 14.19 35.50
CA PRO A 28 -28.95 15.05 36.58
C PRO A 28 -27.44 14.94 36.79
N ARG A 29 -26.76 16.10 36.89
CA ARG A 29 -25.37 16.21 37.37
C ARG A 29 -25.35 16.24 38.90
N ARG A 30 -24.91 15.15 39.56
CA ARG A 30 -24.27 15.18 40.90
C ARG A 30 -23.75 13.80 41.30
N ALA A 31 -22.62 13.80 42.01
CA ALA A 31 -21.95 12.69 42.71
C ALA A 31 -20.85 11.91 41.93
N LEU A 32 -19.72 12.58 41.62
CA LEU A 32 -18.43 11.93 41.37
C LEU A 32 -17.30 12.81 41.95
N GLY A 33 -17.30 13.00 43.27
CA GLY A 33 -16.31 13.85 43.96
C GLY A 33 -15.61 13.24 45.16
N GLU A 34 -16.08 12.11 45.70
CA GLU A 34 -15.65 11.66 47.04
C GLU A 34 -14.80 10.38 47.05
N GLY A 35 -14.65 9.67 45.91
CA GLY A 35 -13.92 8.39 45.86
C GLY A 35 -12.41 8.48 45.64
N VAL A 36 -11.89 9.58 45.08
CA VAL A 36 -10.49 9.66 44.62
C VAL A 36 -9.51 10.09 45.73
N GLY A 37 -10.00 10.80 46.75
CA GLY A 37 -9.14 11.33 47.82
C GLY A 37 -8.69 10.33 48.89
N MET A 38 -9.38 9.18 49.02
CA MET A 38 -9.06 8.17 50.03
C MET A 38 -8.00 7.18 49.53
N ALA A 39 -8.06 6.80 48.25
CA ALA A 39 -7.08 5.91 47.63
C ALA A 39 -5.67 6.55 47.56
N ASP A 40 -5.61 7.85 47.27
CA ASP A 40 -4.35 8.59 47.17
C ASP A 40 -3.66 8.80 48.54
N ARG A 41 -4.46 8.85 49.62
CA ARG A 41 -3.96 8.94 51.00
C ARG A 41 -3.40 7.61 51.51
N VAL A 42 -4.04 6.49 51.17
CA VAL A 42 -3.57 5.15 51.56
C VAL A 42 -2.31 4.74 50.79
N LEU A 43 -2.14 5.19 49.54
CA LEU A 43 -0.96 4.88 48.74
C LEU A 43 0.28 5.67 49.22
N ARG A 44 0.10 6.93 49.65
CA ARG A 44 1.18 7.74 50.24
C ARG A 44 1.66 7.22 51.59
N ASP A 45 0.74 6.82 52.48
CA ASP A 45 1.10 6.33 53.82
C ASP A 45 1.81 4.96 53.81
N ARG A 46 1.79 4.25 52.67
CA ARG A 46 2.51 2.98 52.45
C ARG A 46 3.90 3.16 51.82
N LEU A 47 4.17 4.29 51.15
CA LEU A 47 5.49 4.55 50.56
C LEU A 47 6.51 5.03 51.59
N ASP A 48 6.06 5.61 52.71
CA ASP A 48 6.94 6.16 53.74
C ASP A 48 7.42 5.14 54.80
N ARG A 49 6.91 3.90 54.79
CA ARG A 49 7.16 2.94 55.89
C ARG A 49 8.23 1.86 55.66
N ASP A 50 8.85 1.74 54.49
CA ASP A 50 9.80 0.63 54.26
C ASP A 50 11.14 1.07 53.63
N VAL A 51 12.02 1.73 54.40
CA VAL A 51 13.49 1.54 54.26
C VAL A 51 14.22 1.75 55.61
N PRO A 52 14.42 0.71 56.43
CA PRO A 52 15.39 0.74 57.52
C PRO A 52 16.75 0.19 57.06
N GLY A 53 17.78 1.03 57.10
CA GLY A 53 19.19 0.58 57.11
C GLY A 53 19.96 0.77 55.80
N ALA A 54 20.48 1.97 55.55
CA ALA A 54 21.62 2.18 54.66
C ALA A 54 22.84 2.57 55.51
N GLN A 55 23.76 1.62 55.63
CA GLN A 55 25.08 1.79 56.24
C GLN A 55 25.83 2.99 55.64
N ARG A 56 26.44 3.78 56.52
CA ARG A 56 27.43 4.80 56.16
C ARG A 56 28.64 4.10 55.53
N ALA A 57 28.86 4.33 54.25
CA ALA A 57 30.09 3.95 53.56
C ALA A 57 31.16 5.05 53.74
N ASP A 58 32.37 4.60 54.02
CA ASP A 58 33.64 5.30 54.21
C ASP A 58 34.06 6.18 53.00
N PRO A 59 34.52 7.44 53.18
CA PRO A 59 35.04 8.24 52.08
C PRO A 59 36.52 7.91 51.83
N ARG A 60 36.82 7.12 50.79
CA ARG A 60 38.18 6.96 50.25
C ARG A 60 38.43 7.83 49.02
N PRO A 61 39.68 8.28 48.80
CA PRO A 61 39.98 9.52 48.11
C PRO A 61 39.89 9.39 46.59
N GLU A 62 39.43 10.47 45.96
CA GLU A 62 39.25 10.58 44.52
C GLU A 62 40.56 10.39 43.76
N ARG A 63 40.58 9.40 42.86
CA ARG A 63 41.51 9.40 41.73
C ARG A 63 40.96 10.35 40.69
N HIS A 64 41.66 11.46 40.47
CA HIS A 64 41.45 12.35 39.33
C HIS A 64 41.44 11.56 38.01
N LEU A 65 40.25 11.26 37.51
CA LEU A 65 40.02 10.86 36.13
C LEU A 65 39.86 12.14 35.32
N SER A 66 40.95 12.55 34.69
CA SER A 66 41.00 13.60 33.69
C SER A 66 40.07 13.23 32.52
N VAL A 67 38.84 13.75 32.53
CA VAL A 67 37.95 13.69 31.37
C VAL A 67 38.55 14.59 30.29
N GLN A 68 39.37 14.00 29.42
CA GLN A 68 39.72 14.58 28.14
C GLN A 68 38.44 14.65 27.30
N ARG A 69 37.88 15.87 27.16
CA ARG A 69 36.91 16.15 26.10
C ARG A 69 37.62 15.98 24.76
N PRO A 70 37.09 15.20 23.80
CA PRO A 70 37.58 15.31 22.44
C PRO A 70 37.20 16.69 21.90
N HIS A 71 38.21 17.37 21.35
CA HIS A 71 38.09 18.59 20.57
C HIS A 71 37.12 18.40 19.40
N GLY A 72 36.48 19.51 19.00
CA GLY A 72 35.34 19.56 18.08
C GLY A 72 35.47 18.68 16.83
N ALA A 73 34.53 17.75 16.70
CA ALA A 73 34.10 17.25 15.40
C ALA A 73 32.99 18.20 14.90
N ALA A 74 33.07 18.61 13.65
CA ALA A 74 31.93 19.17 12.93
C ALA A 74 30.75 18.17 13.01
N PRO A 75 29.48 18.59 12.85
CA PRO A 75 28.39 17.64 12.81
C PRO A 75 28.62 16.74 11.60
N ASP A 76 29.10 15.53 11.84
CA ASP A 76 29.18 14.46 10.86
C ASP A 76 27.73 14.26 10.39
N ALA A 77 27.38 14.86 9.26
CA ALA A 77 26.07 14.64 8.66
C ALA A 77 26.03 13.16 8.30
N ASP A 78 25.40 12.36 9.18
CA ASP A 78 25.27 10.92 9.00
C ASP A 78 24.78 10.68 7.57
N PRO A 79 25.58 10.03 6.70
CA PRO A 79 25.26 9.86 5.29
C PRO A 79 23.90 9.20 5.09
N ALA A 80 23.41 8.51 6.12
CA ALA A 80 22.17 7.80 6.09
C ALA A 80 20.99 8.63 6.66
N HIS A 81 21.26 9.63 7.52
CA HIS A 81 20.32 10.75 7.74
C HIS A 81 20.12 11.55 6.45
N ALA A 82 21.22 11.85 5.74
CA ALA A 82 21.16 12.49 4.43
C ALA A 82 20.40 11.65 3.39
N ALA A 83 20.58 10.32 3.37
CA ALA A 83 19.81 9.42 2.51
C ALA A 83 18.31 9.43 2.83
N SER A 84 17.93 9.46 4.12
CA SER A 84 16.53 9.58 4.54
C SER A 84 15.90 10.91 4.14
N LEU A 85 16.67 12.01 4.23
CA LEU A 85 16.24 13.33 3.79
C LEU A 85 16.07 13.34 2.28
N VAL A 86 17.01 12.78 1.51
CA VAL A 86 16.93 12.65 0.06
C VAL A 86 15.73 11.79 -0.38
N ALA A 87 15.44 10.68 0.31
CA ALA A 87 14.27 9.85 0.03
C ALA A 87 12.95 10.58 0.33
N ARG A 88 12.89 11.32 1.44
CA ARG A 88 11.74 12.17 1.79
C ARG A 88 11.53 13.27 0.76
N ASP A 89 12.60 13.95 0.36
CA ASP A 89 12.58 15.05 -0.59
C ASP A 89 12.24 14.56 -2.02
N ALA A 90 12.74 13.38 -2.41
CA ALA A 90 12.38 12.71 -3.65
C ALA A 90 10.90 12.28 -3.66
N CYS A 91 10.38 11.76 -2.54
CA CYS A 91 8.96 11.42 -2.41
C CYS A 91 8.07 12.67 -2.50
N VAL A 92 8.44 13.77 -1.83
CA VAL A 92 7.69 15.04 -1.86
C VAL A 92 7.73 15.65 -3.27
N ARG A 93 8.90 15.69 -3.91
CA ARG A 93 9.02 16.19 -5.30
C ARG A 93 8.25 15.33 -6.30
N ALA A 94 8.26 14.02 -6.11
CA ALA A 94 7.52 13.13 -7.00
C ALA A 94 6.00 13.18 -6.77
N ALA A 95 5.56 13.39 -5.53
CA ALA A 95 4.16 13.66 -5.22
C ALA A 95 3.69 15.04 -5.74
N ALA A 96 4.62 15.99 -5.89
CA ALA A 96 4.36 17.33 -6.42
C ALA A 96 4.50 17.44 -7.95
N ALA A 97 5.04 16.42 -8.63
CA ALA A 97 5.12 16.39 -10.09
C ALA A 97 3.72 16.14 -10.67
N ASP A 98 3.27 16.98 -11.60
CA ASP A 98 2.02 16.76 -12.32
C ASP A 98 2.14 15.48 -13.18
N PRO A 99 1.43 14.38 -12.82
CA PRO A 99 1.50 13.14 -13.58
C PRO A 99 0.94 13.31 -15.00
N ALA A 100 0.07 14.30 -15.22
CA ALA A 100 -0.54 14.59 -16.51
C ALA A 100 0.45 15.22 -17.49
N ALA A 101 1.45 15.96 -17.00
CA ALA A 101 2.50 16.59 -17.81
C ALA A 101 3.55 15.59 -18.34
N LEU A 102 3.59 14.36 -17.81
CA LEU A 102 4.48 13.31 -18.26
C LEU A 102 3.86 12.54 -19.44
N GLY A 103 4.63 12.28 -20.49
CA GLY A 103 4.22 11.40 -21.58
C GLY A 103 3.87 9.98 -21.07
N PRO A 104 2.96 9.25 -21.73
CA PRO A 104 2.40 7.99 -21.25
C PRO A 104 3.45 6.94 -20.89
N ASP A 105 4.57 6.88 -21.63
CA ASP A 105 5.64 5.90 -21.41
C ASP A 105 6.55 6.22 -20.21
N ARG A 106 6.61 7.48 -19.79
CA ARG A 106 7.47 7.91 -18.66
C ARG A 106 6.77 7.74 -17.31
N ARG A 107 5.43 7.71 -17.28
CA ARG A 107 4.62 7.58 -16.06
C ARG A 107 4.92 6.29 -15.27
N PRO A 108 5.04 5.10 -15.89
CA PRO A 108 5.37 3.89 -15.17
C PRO A 108 6.78 3.89 -14.59
N VAL A 109 7.75 4.49 -15.28
CA VAL A 109 9.13 4.63 -14.79
C VAL A 109 9.16 5.50 -13.53
N VAL A 110 8.40 6.60 -13.52
CA VAL A 110 8.26 7.44 -12.33
C VAL A 110 7.59 6.66 -11.20
N ALA A 111 6.47 5.99 -11.47
CA ALA A 111 5.77 5.18 -10.48
C ALA A 111 6.67 4.10 -9.85
N PHE A 112 7.41 3.37 -10.69
CA PHE A 112 8.42 2.39 -10.28
C PHE A 112 9.47 3.02 -9.36
N THR A 113 10.05 4.15 -9.80
CA THR A 113 11.16 4.80 -9.10
C THR A 113 10.72 5.31 -7.74
N VAL A 114 9.57 5.97 -7.66
CA VAL A 114 9.02 6.53 -6.43
C VAL A 114 8.76 5.45 -5.40
N TYR A 115 8.10 4.37 -5.80
CA TYR A 115 7.82 3.26 -4.90
C TYR A 115 9.11 2.56 -4.47
N SER A 116 10.00 2.25 -5.41
CA SER A 116 11.24 1.52 -5.12
C SER A 116 12.17 2.29 -4.19
N LEU A 117 12.32 3.61 -4.39
CA LEU A 117 13.13 4.47 -3.52
C LEU A 117 12.48 4.65 -2.15
N SER A 118 11.17 4.86 -2.11
CA SER A 118 10.43 4.95 -0.85
C SER A 118 10.59 3.66 -0.02
N PHE A 119 10.30 2.50 -0.63
CA PHE A 119 10.42 1.19 -0.01
C PHE A 119 11.85 0.93 0.47
N THR A 120 12.83 1.03 -0.42
CA THR A 120 14.24 0.71 -0.08
C THR A 120 14.80 1.69 0.95
N GLY A 121 14.47 2.98 0.83
CA GLY A 121 14.94 4.03 1.73
C GLY A 121 14.55 3.80 3.18
N TRP A 122 13.31 3.38 3.45
CA TRP A 122 12.85 3.07 4.81
C TRP A 122 13.44 1.79 5.41
N HIS A 123 14.02 0.92 4.58
CA HIS A 123 14.72 -0.28 5.05
C HIS A 123 16.22 -0.05 5.29
N LEU A 124 16.74 1.14 4.97
CA LEU A 124 18.08 1.53 5.43
C LEU A 124 18.07 1.68 6.95
N GLN A 125 19.09 1.14 7.61
CA GLN A 125 19.15 1.04 9.07
C GLN A 125 18.78 2.33 9.82
N PRO A 126 19.32 3.53 9.51
CA PRO A 126 18.97 4.72 10.28
C PRO A 126 17.59 5.31 9.95
N ALA A 127 17.07 5.09 8.73
CA ALA A 127 15.67 5.44 8.43
C ALA A 127 14.71 4.54 9.21
N TYR A 128 15.02 3.24 9.26
CA TYR A 128 14.30 2.26 10.06
C TYR A 128 14.35 2.60 11.55
N ASP A 129 15.53 2.91 12.09
CA ASP A 129 15.69 3.30 13.50
C ASP A 129 14.91 4.57 13.84
N LEU A 130 14.91 5.57 12.97
CA LEU A 130 14.14 6.80 13.15
C LEU A 130 12.63 6.50 13.20
N MET A 131 12.16 5.66 12.27
CA MET A 131 10.77 5.20 12.22
C MET A 131 10.38 4.46 13.51
N MET A 132 11.23 3.56 14.01
CA MET A 132 10.92 2.77 15.21
C MET A 132 10.97 3.59 16.51
N ARG A 133 11.84 4.61 16.59
CA ARG A 133 11.96 5.47 17.79
C ARG A 133 10.86 6.54 17.87
N ASN A 134 10.24 6.90 16.74
CA ASN A 134 9.25 7.97 16.69
C ASN A 134 7.92 7.50 16.09
N HIS A 135 6.89 7.43 16.93
CA HIS A 135 5.56 6.99 16.53
C HIS A 135 4.93 7.83 15.41
N ALA A 136 5.14 9.15 15.39
CA ALA A 136 4.63 10.00 14.32
C ALA A 136 5.32 9.69 12.98
N VAL A 137 6.62 9.43 13.00
CA VAL A 137 7.38 9.02 11.80
C VAL A 137 6.91 7.65 11.32
N HIS A 138 6.63 6.71 12.23
CA HIS A 138 6.05 5.42 11.88
C HIS A 138 4.71 5.56 11.13
N ILE A 139 3.80 6.43 11.61
CA ILE A 139 2.53 6.73 10.92
C ILE A 139 2.78 7.33 9.54
N VAL A 140 3.66 8.34 9.45
CA VAL A 140 4.00 8.98 8.18
C VAL A 140 4.57 7.97 7.18
N THR A 141 5.40 7.04 7.64
CA THR A 141 5.97 5.97 6.81
C THR A 141 4.88 5.07 6.23
N HIS A 142 3.90 4.68 7.05
CA HIS A 142 2.76 3.88 6.58
C HIS A 142 1.92 4.65 5.55
N LEU A 143 1.62 5.92 5.80
CA LEU A 143 0.88 6.77 4.85
C LEU A 143 1.66 6.94 3.55
N GLN A 144 2.98 7.13 3.63
CA GLN A 144 3.85 7.22 2.45
C GLN A 144 3.82 5.91 1.65
N PHE A 145 3.89 4.74 2.30
CA PHE A 145 3.74 3.46 1.61
C PHE A 145 2.38 3.30 0.94
N MET A 146 1.29 3.74 1.57
CA MET A 146 -0.03 3.70 0.93
C MET A 146 -0.10 4.58 -0.32
N VAL A 147 0.39 5.82 -0.23
CA VAL A 147 0.41 6.76 -1.36
C VAL A 147 1.29 6.24 -2.50
N THR A 148 2.52 5.82 -2.19
CA THR A 148 3.46 5.34 -3.20
C THR A 148 3.03 4.01 -3.81
N ALA A 149 2.37 3.12 -3.04
CA ALA A 149 1.75 1.92 -3.58
C ALA A 149 0.59 2.24 -4.53
N MET A 150 -0.24 3.25 -4.21
CA MET A 150 -1.31 3.68 -5.11
C MET A 150 -0.75 4.19 -6.46
N ILE A 151 0.31 5.00 -6.40
CA ILE A 151 1.02 5.49 -7.60
C ILE A 151 1.60 4.32 -8.39
N MET A 152 2.23 3.35 -7.71
CA MET A 152 2.82 2.16 -8.31
C MET A 152 1.80 1.28 -9.04
N TRP A 153 0.59 1.12 -8.49
CA TRP A 153 -0.49 0.31 -9.08
C TRP A 153 -1.24 1.02 -10.22
N TRP A 154 -1.14 2.35 -10.30
CA TRP A 154 -1.88 3.15 -11.25
C TRP A 154 -1.70 2.74 -12.72
N PRO A 155 -0.47 2.50 -13.24
CA PRO A 155 -0.26 2.08 -14.64
C PRO A 155 -0.97 0.76 -15.01
N ILE A 156 -1.28 -0.08 -14.02
CA ILE A 156 -1.88 -1.40 -14.19
C ILE A 156 -3.41 -1.32 -14.11
N LEU A 157 -3.93 -0.52 -13.18
CA LEU A 157 -5.34 -0.51 -12.78
C LEU A 157 -6.12 0.72 -13.24
N SER A 158 -5.47 1.70 -13.88
CA SER A 158 -6.12 2.96 -14.25
C SER A 158 -7.41 2.74 -15.06
N PRO A 159 -8.56 3.26 -14.59
CA PRO A 159 -9.81 3.23 -15.34
C PRO A 159 -9.98 4.44 -16.27
N LEU A 160 -9.09 5.43 -16.16
CA LEU A 160 -9.23 6.72 -16.81
C LEU A 160 -8.71 6.69 -18.25
N PRO A 161 -9.50 7.15 -19.25
CA PRO A 161 -9.02 7.27 -20.64
C PRO A 161 -7.78 8.15 -20.79
N GLU A 162 -7.62 9.16 -19.94
CA GLU A 162 -6.48 10.09 -19.94
C GLU A 162 -5.18 9.42 -19.41
N PHE A 163 -5.34 8.30 -18.71
CA PHE A 163 -4.26 7.48 -18.17
C PHE A 163 -4.45 6.02 -18.61
N PRO A 164 -4.19 5.71 -19.90
CA PRO A 164 -4.43 4.38 -20.43
C PRO A 164 -3.60 3.33 -19.67
N ARG A 165 -4.19 2.15 -19.52
CA ARG A 165 -3.54 0.99 -18.89
C ARG A 165 -2.35 0.56 -19.74
N MET A 166 -1.32 0.06 -19.07
CA MET A 166 -0.17 -0.53 -19.74
C MET A 166 -0.59 -1.77 -20.55
N SER A 167 0.14 -2.04 -21.64
CA SER A 167 -0.05 -3.28 -22.38
C SER A 167 0.16 -4.49 -21.46
N PRO A 168 -0.45 -5.66 -21.75
CA PRO A 168 -0.27 -6.84 -20.91
C PRO A 168 1.19 -7.28 -20.82
N GLY A 169 1.92 -7.26 -21.94
CA GLY A 169 3.37 -7.51 -21.98
C GLY A 169 4.16 -6.56 -21.09
N GLY A 170 3.89 -5.26 -21.19
CA GLY A 170 4.51 -4.25 -20.34
C GLY A 170 4.19 -4.47 -18.85
N THR A 171 2.94 -4.81 -18.53
CA THR A 171 2.49 -5.07 -17.15
C THR A 171 3.28 -6.20 -16.51
N MET A 172 3.53 -7.29 -17.25
CA MET A 172 4.32 -8.42 -16.76
C MET A 172 5.76 -8.02 -16.47
N ILE A 173 6.41 -7.29 -17.39
CA ILE A 173 7.78 -6.78 -17.20
C ILE A 173 7.83 -5.82 -16.01
N TYR A 174 6.87 -4.91 -15.91
CA TYR A 174 6.77 -3.93 -14.83
C TYR A 174 6.62 -4.61 -13.46
N LEU A 175 5.71 -5.59 -13.33
CA LEU A 175 5.52 -6.36 -12.09
C LEU A 175 6.74 -7.22 -11.72
N PHE A 176 7.46 -7.74 -12.71
CA PHE A 176 8.72 -8.44 -12.46
C PHE A 176 9.77 -7.47 -11.92
N LEU A 177 9.96 -6.31 -12.57
CA LEU A 177 10.96 -5.32 -12.19
C LEU A 177 10.67 -4.71 -10.82
N ILE A 178 9.40 -4.36 -10.51
CA ILE A 178 9.03 -3.76 -9.22
C ILE A 178 9.32 -4.69 -8.03
N GLY A 179 9.32 -6.01 -8.27
CA GLY A 179 9.70 -6.99 -7.26
C GLY A 179 11.20 -7.00 -6.95
N ILE A 180 12.08 -6.56 -7.86
CA ILE A 180 13.55 -6.67 -7.68
C ILE A 180 14.07 -5.89 -6.47
N PRO A 181 13.74 -4.59 -6.27
CA PRO A 181 14.18 -3.87 -5.08
C PRO A 181 13.71 -4.53 -3.78
N MET A 182 12.46 -5.01 -3.74
CA MET A 182 11.91 -5.75 -2.61
C MET A 182 12.69 -7.04 -2.33
N MET A 183 12.92 -7.85 -3.37
CA MET A 183 13.69 -9.10 -3.25
C MET A 183 15.11 -8.83 -2.75
N PHE A 184 15.76 -7.77 -3.24
CA PHE A 184 17.11 -7.41 -2.83
C PHE A 184 17.17 -7.05 -1.34
N VAL A 185 16.29 -6.17 -0.87
CA VAL A 185 16.20 -5.80 0.56
C VAL A 185 15.86 -7.04 1.40
N ALA A 186 14.90 -7.86 0.96
CA ALA A 186 14.50 -9.04 1.71
C ALA A 186 15.62 -10.07 1.83
N ALA A 187 16.40 -10.27 0.76
CA ALA A 187 17.58 -11.14 0.79
C ALA A 187 18.63 -10.62 1.78
N LEU A 188 18.93 -9.31 1.77
CA LEU A 188 19.88 -8.72 2.73
C LEU A 188 19.46 -8.94 4.18
N ILE A 189 18.17 -8.80 4.50
CA ILE A 189 17.65 -8.99 5.86
C ILE A 189 17.64 -10.47 6.26
N THR A 190 17.13 -11.32 5.38
CA THR A 190 16.93 -12.75 5.65
C THR A 190 18.24 -13.52 5.75
N LEU A 191 19.23 -13.14 4.94
CA LEU A 191 20.52 -13.82 4.85
C LEU A 191 21.59 -13.16 5.74
N ALA A 192 21.25 -12.14 6.54
CA ALA A 192 22.19 -11.51 7.44
C ALA A 192 22.63 -12.45 8.57
N ASP A 193 23.93 -12.51 8.85
CA ASP A 193 24.46 -13.23 10.03
C ASP A 193 24.52 -12.35 11.29
N VAL A 194 24.20 -11.07 11.14
CA VAL A 194 24.19 -10.07 12.22
C VAL A 194 22.84 -9.38 12.29
N VAL A 195 22.53 -8.84 13.47
CA VAL A 195 21.36 -8.00 13.68
C VAL A 195 21.62 -6.65 13.00
N LEU A 196 20.96 -6.41 11.86
CA LEU A 196 21.07 -5.18 11.08
C LEU A 196 20.32 -4.02 11.74
N TYR A 197 19.25 -4.33 12.46
CA TYR A 197 18.37 -3.35 13.08
C TYR A 197 18.48 -3.42 14.61
N PRO A 198 19.24 -2.53 15.26
CA PRO A 198 19.46 -2.55 16.71
C PRO A 198 18.17 -2.55 17.54
N TRP A 199 17.08 -2.02 16.99
CA TRP A 199 15.77 -2.04 17.63
C TRP A 199 15.28 -3.45 18.01
N TYR A 200 15.60 -4.48 17.22
CA TYR A 200 15.25 -5.87 17.55
C TYR A 200 15.95 -6.35 18.83
N SER A 201 17.11 -5.80 19.16
CA SER A 201 17.82 -6.11 20.40
C SER A 201 17.19 -5.46 21.63
N ALA A 202 16.47 -4.34 21.45
CA ALA A 202 15.80 -3.62 22.53
C ALA A 202 14.35 -4.08 22.75
N ALA A 203 13.74 -4.74 21.76
CA ALA A 203 12.35 -5.14 21.80
C ALA A 203 12.04 -6.22 22.87
N PRO A 204 10.86 -6.18 23.50
CA PRO A 204 10.36 -7.27 24.35
C PRO A 204 10.22 -8.58 23.55
N ARG A 205 10.67 -9.71 24.13
CA ARG A 205 10.66 -11.02 23.47
C ARG A 205 9.32 -11.71 23.68
N VAL A 206 8.34 -11.37 22.84
CA VAL A 206 6.98 -11.92 22.95
C VAL A 206 6.91 -13.41 22.54
N TRP A 207 7.73 -13.82 21.56
CA TRP A 207 7.68 -15.17 20.96
C TRP A 207 8.91 -16.03 21.29
N GLY A 208 9.79 -15.58 22.19
CA GLY A 208 11.02 -16.29 22.54
C GLY A 208 12.08 -16.33 21.43
N LEU A 209 11.89 -15.60 20.33
CA LEU A 209 12.86 -15.49 19.24
C LEU A 209 14.07 -14.66 19.65
N SER A 210 15.25 -15.05 19.16
CA SER A 210 16.42 -14.18 19.22
C SER A 210 16.21 -12.96 18.31
N PRO A 211 16.85 -11.81 18.58
CA PRO A 211 16.75 -10.64 17.70
C PRO A 211 17.13 -10.94 16.24
N LEU A 212 18.10 -11.83 16.04
CA LEU A 212 18.54 -12.25 14.70
C LEU A 212 17.45 -13.07 14.00
N ASP A 213 16.87 -14.05 14.69
CA ASP A 213 15.83 -14.91 14.11
C ASP A 213 14.55 -14.12 13.80
N ASP A 214 14.18 -13.19 14.66
CA ASP A 214 13.01 -12.33 14.46
C ASP A 214 13.19 -11.41 13.24
N GLN A 215 14.38 -10.83 13.07
CA GLN A 215 14.74 -10.08 11.86
C GLN A 215 14.67 -10.97 10.61
N LYS A 216 15.28 -12.16 10.64
CA LYS A 216 15.28 -13.10 9.51
C LYS A 216 13.87 -13.52 9.13
N LEU A 217 13.03 -13.77 10.11
CA LEU A 217 11.61 -14.07 9.91
C LEU A 217 10.89 -12.89 9.26
N GLY A 218 11.15 -11.65 9.71
CA GLY A 218 10.64 -10.44 9.07
C GLY A 218 11.04 -10.33 7.60
N GLY A 219 12.30 -10.59 7.28
CA GLY A 219 12.80 -10.66 5.90
C GLY A 219 12.09 -11.73 5.06
N LEU A 220 11.87 -12.92 5.63
CA LEU A 220 11.20 -14.03 4.95
C LEU A 220 9.71 -13.72 4.67
N ILE A 221 9.02 -13.12 5.63
CA ILE A 221 7.62 -12.66 5.49
C ILE A 221 7.52 -11.56 4.43
N MET A 222 8.51 -10.69 4.34
CA MET A 222 8.55 -9.69 3.27
C MET A 222 8.79 -10.34 1.90
N TRP A 223 9.67 -11.34 1.83
CA TRP A 223 10.05 -11.99 0.57
C TRP A 223 8.93 -12.87 0.00
N VAL A 224 8.48 -13.86 0.76
CA VAL A 224 7.70 -14.98 0.22
C VAL A 224 6.26 -14.54 -0.10
N PRO A 225 5.47 -14.01 0.87
CA PRO A 225 4.17 -13.42 0.59
C PRO A 225 4.19 -12.34 -0.51
N GLY A 226 5.15 -11.40 -0.45
CA GLY A 226 5.25 -10.30 -1.41
C GLY A 226 5.54 -10.81 -2.82
N GLY A 227 6.51 -11.71 -2.97
CA GLY A 227 6.84 -12.33 -4.25
C GLY A 227 5.66 -13.14 -4.80
N LEU A 228 5.04 -13.99 -3.97
CA LEU A 228 3.89 -14.81 -4.36
C LEU A 228 2.73 -13.95 -4.87
N PHE A 229 2.45 -12.82 -4.22
CA PHE A 229 1.41 -11.90 -4.65
C PHE A 229 1.65 -11.37 -6.07
N TYR A 230 2.86 -10.88 -6.36
CA TYR A 230 3.19 -10.40 -7.71
C TYR A 230 3.13 -11.51 -8.77
N TRP A 231 3.58 -12.73 -8.42
CA TRP A 231 3.47 -13.90 -9.30
C TRP A 231 2.01 -14.25 -9.64
N VAL A 232 1.11 -14.20 -8.66
CA VAL A 232 -0.31 -14.45 -8.88
C VAL A 232 -0.91 -13.41 -9.81
N VAL A 233 -0.65 -12.11 -9.56
CA VAL A 233 -1.16 -11.03 -10.41
C VAL A 233 -0.64 -11.17 -11.85
N MET A 234 0.67 -11.44 -12.01
CA MET A 234 1.28 -11.64 -13.32
C MET A 234 0.65 -12.84 -14.06
N THR A 235 0.38 -13.93 -13.35
CA THR A 235 -0.30 -15.12 -13.90
C THR A 235 -1.71 -14.78 -14.37
N VAL A 236 -2.48 -14.03 -13.59
CA VAL A 236 -3.83 -13.57 -13.96
C VAL A 236 -3.77 -12.69 -15.21
N VAL A 237 -2.84 -11.74 -15.27
CA VAL A 237 -2.67 -10.84 -16.43
C VAL A 237 -2.29 -11.64 -17.68
N PHE A 238 -1.38 -12.59 -17.57
CA PHE A 238 -0.96 -13.45 -18.67
C PHE A 238 -2.15 -14.24 -19.26
N PHE A 239 -2.92 -14.94 -18.41
CA PHE A 239 -4.06 -15.71 -18.89
C PHE A 239 -5.21 -14.83 -19.41
N ALA A 240 -5.43 -13.65 -18.80
CA ALA A 240 -6.40 -12.68 -19.31
C ALA A 240 -6.01 -12.19 -20.70
N TRP A 241 -4.73 -11.91 -20.93
CA TRP A 241 -4.21 -11.50 -22.23
C TRP A 241 -4.32 -12.61 -23.28
N VAL A 242 -3.88 -13.83 -22.99
CA VAL A 242 -3.99 -14.96 -23.92
C VAL A 242 -5.44 -15.22 -24.34
N ARG A 243 -6.39 -15.08 -23.41
CA ARG A 243 -7.82 -15.21 -23.72
C ARG A 243 -8.34 -14.08 -24.61
N ALA A 244 -7.88 -12.85 -24.41
CA ALA A 244 -8.26 -11.71 -25.21
C ALA A 244 -7.74 -11.83 -26.65
N GLU A 245 -6.49 -12.27 -26.82
CA GLU A 245 -5.86 -12.44 -28.13
C GLU A 245 -6.60 -13.49 -28.98
N ARG A 246 -6.90 -14.66 -28.38
CA ARG A 246 -7.67 -15.71 -29.05
C ARG A 246 -9.06 -15.25 -29.48
N ALA A 247 -9.70 -14.38 -28.70
CA ALA A 247 -11.02 -13.85 -29.06
C ALA A 247 -10.91 -12.88 -30.24
N ALA A 248 -9.86 -12.07 -30.30
CA ALA A 248 -9.58 -11.16 -31.41
C ALA A 248 -9.29 -11.94 -32.72
N ASP A 249 -8.47 -13.00 -32.66
CA ASP A 249 -8.16 -13.85 -33.83
C ASP A 249 -9.43 -14.46 -34.46
N VAL A 250 -10.37 -14.93 -33.63
CA VAL A 250 -11.65 -15.51 -34.09
C VAL A 250 -12.53 -14.45 -34.75
N GLN A 251 -12.59 -13.25 -34.18
CA GLN A 251 -13.36 -12.14 -34.77
C GLN A 251 -12.77 -11.68 -36.10
N GLU A 252 -11.44 -11.62 -36.20
CA GLU A 252 -10.76 -11.29 -37.44
C GLU A 252 -11.02 -12.34 -38.52
N ALA A 253 -10.93 -13.63 -38.16
CA ALA A 253 -11.25 -14.73 -39.07
C ALA A 253 -12.71 -14.70 -39.56
N ALA A 254 -13.66 -14.32 -38.69
CA ALA A 254 -15.06 -14.18 -39.03
C ALA A 254 -15.37 -12.94 -39.91
N GLY A 255 -14.55 -11.89 -39.82
CA GLY A 255 -14.72 -10.65 -40.59
C GLY A 255 -14.05 -10.67 -41.97
N ARG A 256 -13.13 -11.61 -42.24
CA ARG A 256 -12.47 -11.74 -43.55
C ARG A 256 -13.46 -12.27 -44.60
N PRO A 257 -13.61 -11.62 -45.77
CA PRO A 257 -14.39 -12.17 -46.87
C PRO A 257 -13.87 -13.56 -47.24
N PRO A 258 -14.72 -14.49 -47.68
CA PRO A 258 -14.26 -15.79 -48.14
C PRO A 258 -13.20 -15.57 -49.22
N LEU A 259 -12.04 -16.22 -49.05
CA LEU A 259 -10.98 -16.21 -50.05
C LEU A 259 -11.60 -16.60 -51.39
N ARG A 260 -11.60 -15.67 -52.35
CA ARG A 260 -12.07 -15.93 -53.71
C ARG A 260 -11.28 -17.13 -54.20
N ALA A 261 -11.97 -18.22 -54.51
CA ALA A 261 -11.31 -19.42 -55.01
C ALA A 261 -10.41 -19.02 -56.19
N PRO A 262 -9.18 -19.56 -56.29
CA PRO A 262 -8.34 -19.33 -57.46
C PRO A 262 -9.19 -19.62 -58.69
N ALA A 263 -9.31 -18.65 -59.60
CA ALA A 263 -10.04 -18.86 -60.84
C ALA A 263 -9.47 -20.11 -61.50
N LEU A 264 -10.31 -21.14 -61.67
CA LEU A 264 -9.86 -22.36 -62.30
C LEU A 264 -9.38 -22.02 -63.72
N PRO A 265 -8.24 -22.55 -64.19
CA PRO A 265 -7.78 -22.31 -65.54
C PRO A 265 -8.87 -22.70 -66.55
N GLY A 266 -9.48 -21.71 -67.21
CA GLY A 266 -10.53 -21.90 -68.22
C GLY A 266 -11.92 -21.37 -67.88
N GLU A 267 -12.13 -20.74 -66.71
CA GLU A 267 -13.43 -20.11 -66.43
C GLU A 267 -13.62 -18.85 -67.31
N PRO A 268 -14.66 -18.78 -68.16
CA PRO A 268 -14.90 -17.61 -69.01
C PRO A 268 -15.25 -16.41 -68.12
N PRO A 269 -14.82 -15.18 -68.50
CA PRO A 269 -15.09 -13.99 -67.71
C PRO A 269 -16.60 -13.84 -67.52
N SER A 270 -17.07 -13.83 -66.28
CA SER A 270 -18.48 -13.62 -65.94
C SER A 270 -18.90 -12.26 -66.50
N GLY A 271 -19.69 -12.28 -67.57
CA GLY A 271 -20.11 -11.09 -68.30
C GLY A 271 -20.83 -10.11 -67.38
N GLY A 272 -20.21 -8.96 -67.15
CA GLY A 272 -20.88 -7.79 -66.62
C GLY A 272 -21.86 -7.29 -67.68
N MET A 273 -23.13 -7.64 -67.51
CA MET A 273 -24.25 -7.07 -68.25
C MET A 273 -24.29 -5.57 -67.93
N GLY A 274 -23.77 -4.74 -68.85
CA GLY A 274 -23.89 -3.29 -68.78
C GLY A 274 -25.36 -2.90 -68.86
N ASP A 275 -25.88 -2.31 -67.79
CA ASP A 275 -27.19 -1.66 -67.77
C ASP A 275 -27.06 -0.29 -68.46
N ASP A 276 -26.86 -0.32 -69.77
CA ASP A 276 -26.99 0.85 -70.65
C ASP A 276 -28.47 1.07 -70.96
N ARG A 277 -29.28 1.38 -69.93
CA ARG A 277 -30.65 1.86 -70.16
C ARG A 277 -30.66 3.38 -70.34
N LYS A 278 -30.49 3.77 -71.59
CA LYS A 278 -30.97 5.04 -72.15
C LYS A 278 -32.49 5.12 -72.06
N SER A 279 -32.97 6.25 -71.54
CA SER A 279 -34.23 6.95 -71.91
C SER A 279 -34.40 8.05 -70.85
N GLY A 280 -34.50 9.34 -71.17
CA GLY A 280 -35.04 10.01 -72.36
C GLY A 280 -35.81 11.21 -71.82
#